data_AF-A0A3L7VP85-F1
#
_entry.id   AF-A0A3L7VP85-F1
#
_cell.length_a   1.000
_cell.length_b   1.000
_cell.length_c   1.000
_cell.angle_alpha   90.00
_cell.angle_beta   90.00
_cell.angle_gamma   90.00
#
_symmetry.space_group_name_H-M   'P 1'
#
loop_
_entity.id
_entity.type
_entity.pdbx_description
1 polymer ?
#
loop_
_entity_poly.entity_id
_entity_poly.type
_entity_poly.pdbx_seq_one_letter_code
_entity_poly.pdbx_strand_id
1 'polypeptide(L)'
;GAALGTYAFTITASNGVGTPALQPFTLIIAAATAPTFTSNNTASFTAGTAGSFTVSAIGLPAPTYSVSTGSLPTGVTLNATTGVLASTTASVKGTYTFTLTASNGIGTAPTMPFTLNIN
;
A
#
# COMPACT_ATOMS: atom_id res chain seq x y z
N GLY A 1 -24.55 12.60 -2.71
CA GLY A 1 -23.09 12.64 -2.45
C GLY A 1 -22.45 13.59 -3.44
N ALA A 2 -21.27 14.13 -3.14
CA ALA A 2 -20.52 14.97 -4.08
C ALA A 2 -20.13 14.16 -5.34
N ALA A 3 -20.19 14.77 -6.52
CA ALA A 3 -19.81 14.12 -7.77
C ALA A 3 -18.27 14.05 -7.91
N LEU A 4 -17.79 13.14 -8.75
CA LEU A 4 -16.39 13.14 -9.15
C LEU A 4 -16.03 14.44 -9.88
N GLY A 5 -14.81 14.92 -9.71
CA GLY A 5 -14.31 16.07 -10.45
C GLY A 5 -13.51 17.05 -9.62
N THR A 6 -13.20 18.18 -10.25
CA THR A 6 -12.40 19.26 -9.68
C THR A 6 -13.32 20.43 -9.32
N TYR A 7 -13.27 20.85 -8.07
CA TYR A 7 -14.06 21.95 -7.53
C TYR A 7 -13.13 23.08 -7.13
N ALA A 8 -13.14 24.15 -7.90
CA ALA A 8 -12.42 25.38 -7.56
C ALA A 8 -13.33 26.29 -6.72
N PHE A 9 -12.82 26.78 -5.60
CA PHE A 9 -13.48 27.80 -4.79
C PHE A 9 -12.43 28.69 -4.12
N THR A 10 -12.86 29.88 -3.69
CA THR A 10 -11.98 30.84 -3.01
C THR A 10 -12.32 30.85 -1.53
N ILE A 11 -11.31 30.68 -0.68
CA ILE A 11 -11.42 30.89 0.75
C ILE A 11 -11.24 32.38 1.01
N THR A 12 -12.23 33.00 1.66
CA THR A 12 -12.19 34.42 2.05
C THR A 12 -11.91 34.53 3.54
N ALA A 13 -10.88 35.28 3.90
CA ALA A 13 -10.57 35.65 5.28
C ALA A 13 -10.74 37.17 5.47
N SER A 14 -11.61 37.56 6.40
CA SER A 14 -11.85 38.97 6.76
C SER A 14 -11.85 39.13 8.27
N ASN A 15 -11.24 40.21 8.76
CA ASN A 15 -11.31 40.64 10.16
C ASN A 15 -12.18 41.91 10.35
N GLY A 16 -12.96 42.27 9.33
CA GLY A 16 -13.80 43.47 9.34
C GLY A 16 -13.06 44.79 9.07
N VAL A 17 -11.74 44.77 8.84
CA VAL A 17 -10.94 45.96 8.51
C VAL A 17 -10.19 45.74 7.20
N GLY A 18 -10.30 46.72 6.29
CA GLY A 18 -9.65 46.65 4.97
C GLY A 18 -10.29 45.60 4.04
N THR A 19 -9.62 45.34 2.92
CA THR A 19 -10.05 44.33 1.95
C THR A 19 -9.77 42.91 2.45
N PRO A 20 -10.75 41.98 2.41
CA PRO A 20 -10.53 40.58 2.74
C PRO A 20 -9.41 39.95 1.92
N ALA A 21 -8.65 39.04 2.54
CA ALA A 21 -7.71 38.19 1.84
C ALA A 21 -8.47 37.05 1.12
N LEU A 22 -8.06 36.77 -0.11
CA LEU A 22 -8.65 35.72 -0.95
C LEU A 22 -7.59 34.67 -1.27
N GLN A 23 -7.89 33.40 -1.01
CA GLN A 23 -7.03 32.27 -1.35
C GLN A 23 -7.79 31.33 -2.29
N PRO A 24 -7.40 31.19 -3.58
CA PRO A 24 -7.97 30.15 -4.44
C PRO A 24 -7.59 28.77 -3.89
N PHE A 25 -8.55 27.85 -3.94
CA PHE A 25 -8.43 26.47 -3.49
C PHE A 25 -9.08 25.53 -4.50
N THR A 26 -8.46 24.37 -4.69
CA THR A 26 -8.95 23.32 -5.59
C THR A 26 -9.13 22.02 -4.84
N LEU A 27 -10.36 21.53 -4.74
CA LEU A 27 -10.69 20.21 -4.22
C LEU A 27 -10.84 19.22 -5.37
N ILE A 28 -10.17 18.07 -5.30
CA ILE A 28 -10.30 16.99 -6.28
C ILE A 28 -11.01 15.80 -5.62
N ILE A 29 -12.14 15.39 -6.18
CA ILE A 29 -12.85 14.16 -5.81
C ILE A 29 -12.61 13.13 -6.91
N ALA A 30 -11.75 12.15 -6.62
CA ALA A 30 -11.36 11.10 -7.54
C ALA A 30 -12.19 9.82 -7.36
N ALA A 31 -12.31 9.01 -8.42
CA ALA A 31 -12.97 7.72 -8.36
C ALA A 31 -12.15 6.74 -7.50
N ALA A 32 -12.82 6.07 -6.58
CA ALA A 32 -12.22 4.97 -5.83
C ALA A 32 -11.97 3.78 -6.77
N THR A 33 -10.84 3.10 -6.60
CA THR A 33 -10.45 1.94 -7.42
C THR A 33 -10.02 0.78 -6.53
N ALA A 34 -10.52 -0.42 -6.82
CA ALA A 34 -10.11 -1.63 -6.12
C ALA A 34 -8.62 -1.91 -6.35
N PRO A 35 -7.92 -2.58 -5.40
CA PRO A 35 -6.49 -2.80 -5.53
C PRO A 35 -6.13 -3.73 -6.69
N THR A 36 -4.92 -3.63 -7.21
CA THR A 36 -4.34 -4.59 -8.16
C THR A 36 -2.84 -4.68 -7.92
N PHE A 37 -2.32 -5.90 -7.70
CA PHE A 37 -0.88 -6.13 -7.53
C PHE A 37 -0.11 -5.79 -8.81
N THR A 38 1.05 -5.17 -8.64
CA THR A 38 1.96 -4.76 -9.73
C THR A 38 3.38 -5.28 -9.55
N SER A 39 3.76 -5.71 -8.35
CA SER A 39 5.05 -6.37 -8.12
C SER A 39 5.03 -7.83 -8.59
N ASN A 40 6.21 -8.41 -8.77
CA ASN A 40 6.35 -9.87 -8.90
C ASN A 40 5.81 -10.58 -7.65
N ASN A 41 5.48 -11.85 -7.83
CA ASN A 41 5.01 -12.73 -6.77
C ASN A 41 6.10 -13.67 -6.22
N THR A 42 7.37 -13.37 -6.51
CA THR A 42 8.50 -14.14 -5.99
C THR A 42 9.64 -13.22 -5.55
N ALA A 43 10.39 -13.68 -4.56
CA ALA A 43 11.63 -13.05 -4.13
C ALA A 43 12.62 -14.11 -3.63
N SER A 44 13.90 -13.75 -3.63
CA SER A 44 14.98 -14.57 -3.05
C SER A 44 15.76 -13.78 -2.02
N PHE A 45 15.90 -14.31 -0.81
CA PHE A 45 16.80 -13.81 0.22
C PHE A 45 17.93 -14.83 0.46
N THR A 46 19.04 -14.36 1.04
CA THR A 46 20.16 -15.21 1.44
C THR A 46 20.08 -15.47 2.94
N ALA A 47 20.13 -16.72 3.36
CA ALA A 47 20.12 -17.09 4.77
C ALA A 47 21.26 -16.40 5.53
N GLY A 48 20.95 -15.86 6.72
CA GLY A 48 21.91 -15.14 7.55
C GLY A 48 22.22 -13.72 7.09
N THR A 49 21.64 -13.25 5.98
CA THR A 49 21.80 -11.87 5.49
C THR A 49 20.46 -11.14 5.51
N ALA A 50 20.47 -9.86 5.88
CA ALA A 50 19.27 -9.04 5.78
C ALA A 50 18.83 -8.93 4.32
N GLY A 51 17.52 -9.03 4.08
CA GLY A 51 16.92 -8.99 2.76
C GLY A 51 15.61 -8.22 2.78
N SER A 52 15.25 -7.58 1.68
CA SER A 52 13.95 -6.93 1.55
C SER A 52 13.40 -7.03 0.13
N PHE A 53 12.08 -7.05 0.03
CA PHE A 53 11.32 -7.00 -1.21
C PHE A 53 10.06 -6.17 -0.97
N THR A 54 9.73 -5.26 -1.88
CA THR A 54 8.51 -4.46 -1.77
C THR A 54 7.40 -5.08 -2.60
N VAL A 55 6.36 -5.55 -1.92
CA VAL A 55 5.10 -5.92 -2.54
C VAL A 55 4.35 -4.63 -2.89
N SER A 56 3.92 -4.49 -4.14
CA SER A 56 3.27 -3.28 -4.63
C SER A 56 1.90 -3.60 -5.21
N ALA A 57 0.91 -2.79 -4.86
CA ALA A 57 -0.40 -2.75 -5.47
C ALA A 57 -0.83 -1.30 -5.71
N ILE A 58 -1.49 -1.05 -6.84
CA ILE A 58 -2.18 0.21 -7.11
C ILE A 58 -3.61 0.13 -6.59
N GLY A 59 -4.20 1.27 -6.26
CA GLY A 59 -5.59 1.39 -5.79
C GLY A 59 -5.83 2.74 -5.13
N LEU A 60 -7.08 3.18 -5.08
CA LEU A 60 -7.48 4.40 -4.37
C LEU A 60 -8.69 4.12 -3.49
N PRO A 61 -8.61 4.29 -2.15
CA PRO A 61 -7.44 4.70 -1.35
C PRO A 61 -6.22 3.78 -1.48
N ALA A 62 -5.05 4.24 -1.01
CA ALA A 62 -3.82 3.45 -1.06
C ALA A 62 -4.02 2.08 -0.37
N PRO A 63 -3.63 0.95 -0.99
CA PRO A 63 -3.83 -0.36 -0.40
C PRO A 63 -2.96 -0.61 0.84
N THR A 64 -3.49 -1.42 1.75
CA THR A 64 -2.75 -2.10 2.82
C THR A 64 -2.55 -3.56 2.48
N TYR A 65 -1.55 -4.20 3.08
CA TYR A 65 -1.10 -5.55 2.77
C TYR A 65 -1.20 -6.47 3.98
N SER A 66 -1.57 -7.73 3.74
CA SER A 66 -1.65 -8.77 4.77
C SER A 66 -1.33 -10.14 4.19
N VAL A 67 -0.98 -11.09 5.06
CA VAL A 67 -0.91 -12.53 4.71
C VAL A 67 -2.25 -13.15 5.05
N SER A 68 -2.97 -13.64 4.04
CA SER A 68 -4.30 -14.22 4.22
C SER A 68 -4.28 -15.74 4.34
N THR A 69 -3.28 -16.42 3.77
CA THR A 69 -3.08 -17.86 3.93
C THR A 69 -1.60 -18.20 4.03
N GLY A 70 -1.28 -19.27 4.76
CA GLY A 70 0.10 -19.63 5.10
C GLY A 70 0.69 -18.74 6.20
N SER A 71 2.00 -18.78 6.34
CA SER A 71 2.74 -18.00 7.34
C SER A 71 4.06 -17.51 6.77
N LEU A 72 4.50 -16.33 7.20
CA LEU A 72 5.84 -15.87 6.88
C LEU A 72 6.88 -16.79 7.53
N PRO A 73 8.06 -16.97 6.90
CA PRO A 73 9.19 -17.65 7.53
C PRO A 73 9.60 -16.94 8.83
N THR A 74 10.15 -17.68 9.79
CA THR A 74 10.74 -17.07 10.99
C THR A 74 11.78 -16.02 10.62
N GLY A 75 11.69 -14.84 11.25
CA GLY A 75 12.57 -13.69 10.99
C GLY A 75 12.15 -12.83 9.80
N VAL A 76 11.10 -13.20 9.06
CA VAL A 76 10.51 -12.40 7.98
C VAL A 76 9.27 -11.67 8.48
N THR A 77 9.16 -10.39 8.17
CA THR A 77 8.02 -9.53 8.53
C THR A 77 7.49 -8.82 7.29
N LEU A 78 6.18 -8.57 7.27
CA LEU A 78 5.51 -7.73 6.27
C LEU A 78 5.05 -6.43 6.94
N ASN A 79 5.48 -5.30 6.42
CA ASN A 79 4.89 -4.01 6.80
C ASN A 79 3.57 -3.81 6.06
N ALA A 80 2.46 -3.77 6.82
CA ALA A 80 1.11 -3.70 6.26
C ALA A 80 0.83 -2.41 5.47
N THR A 81 1.55 -1.32 5.71
CA THR A 81 1.30 -0.04 5.05
C THR A 81 2.22 0.18 3.85
N THR A 82 3.47 -0.25 3.94
CA THR A 82 4.47 -0.04 2.88
C THR A 82 4.61 -1.22 1.94
N GLY A 83 4.08 -2.39 2.29
CA GLY A 83 4.24 -3.63 1.52
C GLY A 83 5.66 -4.23 1.59
N VAL A 84 6.55 -3.65 2.41
CA VAL A 84 7.92 -4.15 2.55
C VAL A 84 7.91 -5.48 3.31
N LEU A 85 8.31 -6.53 2.61
CA LEU A 85 8.67 -7.83 3.16
C LEU A 85 10.16 -7.81 3.49
N ALA A 86 10.52 -7.93 4.76
CA ALA A 86 11.90 -7.82 5.22
C ALA A 86 12.32 -8.98 6.12
N SER A 87 13.56 -9.43 5.97
CA SER A 87 14.25 -10.33 6.90
C SER A 87 15.40 -9.59 7.57
N THR A 88 15.51 -9.69 8.89
CA THR A 88 16.56 -9.01 9.68
C THR A 88 17.71 -9.94 10.08
N THR A 89 17.50 -11.25 10.19
CA THR A 89 18.51 -12.26 10.55
C THR A 89 18.11 -13.67 10.08
N ALA A 90 19.05 -14.62 10.22
CA ALA A 90 19.00 -16.04 9.86
C ALA A 90 17.60 -16.70 9.75
N SER A 91 16.97 -16.55 8.59
CA SER A 91 15.86 -17.40 8.19
C SER A 91 16.39 -18.77 7.73
N VAL A 92 15.65 -19.83 8.06
CA VAL A 92 15.96 -21.19 7.64
C VAL A 92 15.91 -21.27 6.11
N LYS A 93 16.87 -21.97 5.50
CA LYS A 93 16.87 -22.19 4.05
C LYS A 93 15.63 -22.98 3.64
N GLY A 94 15.03 -22.59 2.52
CA GLY A 94 13.86 -23.27 2.00
C GLY A 94 13.01 -22.39 1.10
N THR A 95 11.97 -23.01 0.58
CA THR A 95 10.93 -22.35 -0.22
C THR A 95 9.67 -22.22 0.61
N TYR A 96 9.20 -21.00 0.75
CA TYR A 96 8.03 -20.66 1.54
C TYR A 96 6.96 -20.09 0.64
N THR A 97 5.75 -20.66 0.71
CA THR A 97 4.59 -20.20 -0.05
C THR A 97 3.53 -19.67 0.91
N PHE A 98 3.01 -18.49 0.60
CA PHE A 98 1.94 -17.85 1.35
C PHE A 98 1.13 -16.95 0.40
N THR A 99 -0.09 -16.57 0.78
CA THR A 99 -0.90 -15.67 -0.05
C THR A 99 -0.94 -14.29 0.56
N LEU A 100 -0.65 -13.29 -0.26
CA LEU A 100 -0.77 -11.88 0.08
C LEU A 100 -2.13 -11.35 -0.37
N THR A 101 -2.71 -10.47 0.44
CA THR A 101 -3.94 -9.73 0.11
C THR A 101 -3.65 -8.24 0.17
N ALA A 102 -4.08 -7.50 -0.85
CA ALA A 102 -4.07 -6.05 -0.87
C ALA A 102 -5.51 -5.52 -0.72
N SER A 103 -5.76 -4.64 0.25
CA SER A 103 -7.11 -4.11 0.52
C SER A 103 -7.09 -2.60 0.75
N ASN A 104 -8.08 -1.90 0.22
CA ASN A 104 -8.36 -0.50 0.51
C ASN A 104 -9.84 -0.24 0.83
N GLY A 105 -10.61 -1.30 1.10
CA GLY A 105 -12.05 -1.22 1.34
C GLY A 105 -12.92 -1.01 0.10
N ILE A 106 -12.33 -0.99 -1.10
CA ILE A 106 -13.04 -0.82 -2.38
C ILE A 106 -13.05 -2.14 -3.14
N GLY A 107 -14.25 -2.61 -3.47
CA GLY A 107 -14.43 -3.87 -4.20
C GLY A 107 -13.89 -5.09 -3.47
N THR A 108 -13.69 -6.18 -4.20
CA THR A 108 -13.06 -7.39 -3.67
C THR A 108 -11.56 -7.22 -3.63
N ALA A 109 -10.95 -7.46 -2.47
CA ALA A 109 -9.50 -7.41 -2.29
C ALA A 109 -8.82 -8.51 -3.13
N PRO A 110 -7.89 -8.18 -4.05
CA PRO A 110 -7.14 -9.21 -4.78
C PRO A 110 -6.22 -10.00 -3.84
N THR A 111 -6.00 -11.26 -4.22
CA THR A 111 -5.04 -12.16 -3.58
C THR A 111 -3.94 -12.53 -4.57
N MET A 112 -2.70 -12.66 -4.09
CA MET A 112 -1.56 -13.10 -4.89
C MET A 112 -0.79 -14.20 -4.16
N PRO A 113 -0.69 -15.43 -4.70
CA PRO A 113 0.20 -16.44 -4.13
C PRO A 113 1.64 -15.97 -4.32
N PHE A 114 2.42 -16.00 -3.25
CA PHE A 114 3.79 -15.51 -3.19
C PHE A 114 4.76 -16.63 -2.80
N THR A 115 5.90 -16.70 -3.49
CA THR A 115 6.98 -17.65 -3.19
C THR A 115 8.23 -16.91 -2.75
N LEU A 116 8.66 -17.11 -1.51
CA LEU A 116 9.92 -16.61 -0.98
C LEU A 116 10.93 -17.77 -0.90
N ASN A 117 12.03 -17.64 -1.64
CA ASN A 117 13.16 -18.55 -1.56
C ASN A 117 14.21 -17.99 -0.60
N ILE A 118 14.71 -18.83 0.30
CA ILE A 118 15.78 -18.51 1.23
C ILE A 118 16.94 -19.46 0.94
N ASN A 119 18.01 -18.91 0.36
CA ASN A 119 19.15 -19.66 -0.19
C ASN A 119 20.33 -19.78 0.78
#